data_AF-A0A8H6EB21-F1
#
_entry.id   AF-A0A8H6EB21-F1
#
_cell.length_a   1.000
_cell.length_b   1.000
_cell.length_c   1.000
_cell.angle_alpha   90.00
_cell.angle_beta   90.00
_cell.angle_gamma   90.00
#
_symmetry.space_group_name_H-M   'P 1'
#
loop_
_entity.id
_entity.type
_entity.pdbx_description
1 polymer ?
#
loop_
_entity_poly.entity_id
_entity_poly.type
_entity_poly.pdbx_seq_one_letter_code
_entity_poly.pdbx_strand_id
1 'polypeptide(L)'
;MVFLRLIIKVYPREQLSRKPTPEAHDDQTAKPASFLLALPNPEEVSLGQLANLIRSKWIKLRPNAEPLDIKKLLDDNRDSVDLDVDMTVADVWVNKARARKNEDDQDGVVRVVQRPAPYAP
;
A
#
# COMPACT_ATOMS: atom_id res chain seq x y z
N MET A 1 -22.24 0.36 7.62
CA MET A 1 -21.30 0.33 6.47
C MET A 1 -20.17 1.30 6.82
N VAL A 2 -18.91 0.92 6.67
CA VAL A 2 -17.77 1.70 7.18
C VAL A 2 -17.02 2.34 6.02
N PHE A 3 -16.92 3.66 5.99
CA PHE A 3 -16.08 4.31 4.99
C PHE A 3 -14.61 4.31 5.43
N LEU A 4 -13.70 3.89 4.54
CA LEU A 4 -12.27 3.82 4.80
C LEU A 4 -11.48 4.70 3.81
N ARG A 5 -10.58 5.53 4.33
CA ARG A 5 -9.62 6.30 3.55
C ARG A 5 -8.24 5.67 3.65
N LEU A 6 -7.75 5.10 2.55
CA LEU A 6 -6.41 4.53 2.48
C LEU A 6 -5.42 5.51 1.87
N ILE A 7 -4.31 5.74 2.57
CA ILE A 7 -3.14 6.41 2.02
C ILE A 7 -2.23 5.34 1.44
N ILE A 8 -2.09 5.33 0.12
CA ILE A 8 -1.24 4.37 -0.59
C ILE A 8 0.15 4.98 -0.72
N LYS A 9 1.17 4.31 -0.17
CA LYS A 9 2.59 4.67 -0.29
C LYS A 9 3.29 3.68 -1.20
N VAL A 10 3.69 4.14 -2.38
CA VAL A 10 4.47 3.35 -3.35
C VAL A 10 5.94 3.69 -3.21
N TYR A 11 6.73 2.69 -2.82
CA TYR A 11 8.18 2.84 -2.70
C TYR A 11 8.86 2.51 -4.05
N PRO A 12 9.88 3.29 -4.47
CA PRO A 12 10.65 3.02 -5.68
C PRO A 12 11.28 1.62 -5.70
N ARG A 13 11.46 1.06 -6.90
CA ARG A 13 12.01 -0.30 -7.08
C ARG A 13 13.43 -0.41 -6.56
N GLU A 14 14.21 0.68 -6.62
CA GLU A 14 15.64 0.70 -6.28
C GLU A 14 15.90 0.58 -4.77
N GLN A 15 14.93 0.91 -3.92
CA GLN A 15 15.10 0.87 -2.45
C GLN A 15 15.07 -0.54 -1.87
N LEU A 16 14.54 -1.54 -2.58
CA LEU A 16 14.46 -2.92 -2.09
C LEU A 16 15.74 -3.72 -2.34
N SER A 17 16.67 -3.19 -3.15
CA SER A 17 17.90 -3.88 -3.54
C SER A 17 19.15 -3.41 -2.80
N ARG A 18 19.09 -2.31 -2.04
CA ARG A 18 20.25 -1.83 -1.26
C ARG A 18 20.32 -2.61 0.07
N LYS A 19 21.34 -3.48 0.19
CA LYS A 19 21.79 -3.98 1.50
C LYS A 19 22.15 -2.77 2.38
N PRO A 20 21.81 -2.78 3.68
CA PRO A 20 22.22 -1.70 4.57
C PRO A 20 23.75 -1.77 4.75
N THR A 21 24.48 -0.88 4.08
CA THR A 21 25.88 -0.62 4.37
C THR A 21 25.96 0.30 5.60
N PRO A 22 26.82 0.02 6.59
CA PRO A 22 26.86 0.80 7.84
C PRO A 22 27.44 2.23 7.70
N GLU A 23 27.86 2.64 6.51
CA GLU A 23 28.66 3.86 6.30
C GLU A 23 28.04 4.84 5.30
N ALA A 24 26.74 5.07 5.39
CA ALA A 24 26.10 6.20 4.71
C ALA A 24 25.25 6.98 5.71
N HIS A 25 25.92 7.86 6.44
CA HIS A 25 25.26 8.99 7.09
C HIS A 25 24.63 9.85 5.98
N ASP A 26 23.31 9.98 6.02
CA ASP A 26 22.49 10.97 5.29
C ASP A 26 22.30 10.77 3.76
N ASP A 27 21.71 9.64 3.35
CA ASP A 27 21.42 9.41 1.93
C ASP A 27 19.94 9.03 1.69
N GLN A 28 19.13 10.07 1.48
CA GLN A 28 17.84 10.09 0.79
C GLN A 28 17.09 8.75 0.76
N THR A 29 16.29 8.46 1.79
CA THR A 29 15.12 7.60 1.60
C THR A 29 14.20 8.30 0.59
N ALA A 30 14.39 8.03 -0.70
CA ALA A 30 13.54 8.51 -1.80
C ALA A 30 12.07 8.50 -1.37
N LYS A 31 11.46 9.69 -1.37
CA LYS A 31 10.13 9.92 -0.82
C LYS A 31 9.12 9.02 -1.55
N PRO A 32 8.31 8.21 -0.84
CA PRO A 32 7.35 7.34 -1.49
C PRO A 32 6.30 8.16 -2.23
N ALA A 33 5.96 7.73 -3.44
CA ALA A 33 4.85 8.28 -4.19
C ALA A 33 3.56 7.94 -3.45
N SER A 34 2.84 8.97 -3.00
CA SER A 34 1.66 8.79 -2.15
C SER A 34 0.39 9.30 -2.81
N PHE A 35 -0.72 8.59 -2.63
CA PHE A 35 -2.05 9.06 -3.05
C PHE A 35 -3.16 8.45 -2.19
N LEU A 36 -4.33 9.09 -2.20
CA LEU A 36 -5.49 8.65 -1.43
C LEU A 36 -6.40 7.74 -2.26
N LEU A 37 -6.90 6.67 -1.64
CA LEU A 37 -7.95 5.80 -2.16
C LEU A 37 -9.08 5.71 -1.13
N ALA A 38 -10.27 6.17 -1.51
CA ALA A 38 -11.48 6.06 -0.71
C ALA A 38 -12.21 4.75 -1.03
N LEU A 39 -12.60 4.02 0.00
CA LEU A 39 -13.31 2.74 -0.08
C LEU A 39 -14.58 2.79 0.78
N PRO A 40 -15.79 2.83 0.17
CA PRO A 40 -17.04 2.88 0.93
C PRO A 40 -17.43 1.54 1.58
N ASN A 41 -17.03 0.42 0.97
CA ASN A 41 -17.33 -0.95 1.43
C ASN A 41 -16.04 -1.78 1.55
N PRO A 42 -15.11 -1.44 2.47
CA PRO A 42 -13.84 -2.16 2.62
C PRO A 42 -14.01 -3.65 2.97
N GLU A 43 -15.16 -4.06 3.47
CA GLU A 43 -15.52 -5.46 3.76
C GLU A 43 -15.84 -6.29 2.50
N GLU A 44 -16.14 -5.65 1.38
CA GLU A 44 -16.45 -6.31 0.10
C GLU A 44 -15.23 -6.36 -0.84
N VAL A 45 -14.10 -5.76 -0.43
CA VAL A 45 -12.90 -5.63 -1.24
C VAL A 45 -11.80 -6.51 -0.66
N SER A 46 -11.33 -7.49 -1.43
CA SER A 46 -10.15 -8.29 -1.06
C SER A 46 -8.85 -7.53 -1.28
N LEU A 47 -7.75 -7.97 -0.66
CA LEU A 47 -6.43 -7.38 -0.89
C LEU A 47 -5.97 -7.55 -2.35
N GLY A 48 -6.32 -8.66 -2.99
CA GLY A 48 -6.11 -8.84 -4.43
C GLY A 48 -6.85 -7.82 -5.30
N GLN A 49 -8.11 -7.52 -4.97
CA GLN A 49 -8.88 -6.47 -5.64
C GLN A 49 -8.31 -5.08 -5.36
N LEU A 50 -7.91 -4.81 -4.12
CA LEU A 50 -7.24 -3.57 -3.73
C LEU A 50 -5.97 -3.32 -4.56
N ALA A 51 -5.15 -4.35 -4.78
CA ALA A 51 -3.95 -4.22 -5.63
C ALA A 51 -4.30 -3.77 -7.06
N ASN A 52 -5.38 -4.30 -7.65
CA ASN A 52 -5.85 -3.88 -8.97
C ASN A 52 -6.41 -2.46 -8.99
N LEU A 53 -7.12 -2.04 -7.92
CA LEU A 53 -7.57 -0.65 -7.76
C LEU A 53 -6.39 0.32 -7.67
N ILE A 54 -5.36 -0.04 -6.89
CA ILE A 54 -4.12 0.74 -6.75
C ILE A 54 -3.43 0.91 -8.11
N ARG A 55 -3.24 -0.17 -8.87
CA ARG A 55 -2.66 -0.10 -10.24
C ARG A 55 -3.48 0.81 -11.15
N SER A 56 -4.80 0.66 -11.14
CA SER A 56 -5.70 1.46 -11.98
C SER A 56 -5.63 2.94 -11.62
N LYS A 57 -5.54 3.27 -10.32
CA LYS A 57 -5.41 4.65 -9.84
C LYS A 57 -4.03 5.23 -10.16
N TRP A 58 -2.98 4.41 -10.04
CA TRP A 58 -1.61 4.79 -10.38
C TRP A 58 -1.50 5.27 -11.83
N ILE A 59 -1.99 4.47 -12.78
CA ILE A 59 -1.97 4.82 -14.21
C ILE A 59 -2.69 6.15 -14.47
N LYS A 60 -3.85 6.37 -13.83
CA LYS A 60 -4.63 7.61 -13.98
C LYS A 60 -3.90 8.83 -13.43
N LEU A 61 -3.28 8.69 -12.25
CA LEU A 61 -2.60 9.80 -11.58
C LEU A 61 -1.20 10.07 -12.16
N ARG A 62 -0.60 9.07 -12.83
CA ARG A 62 0.77 9.10 -13.33
C ARG A 62 0.86 8.42 -14.70
N PRO A 63 0.25 8.99 -15.75
CA PRO A 63 0.22 8.39 -17.08
C PRO A 63 1.61 8.22 -17.72
N ASN A 64 2.59 9.03 -17.30
CA ASN A 64 3.96 9.00 -17.82
C ASN A 64 4.93 8.19 -16.94
N ALA A 65 4.46 7.60 -15.84
CA ALA A 65 5.31 6.79 -14.96
C ALA A 65 5.29 5.33 -15.42
N GLU A 66 6.31 4.57 -15.01
CA GLU A 66 6.32 3.12 -15.23
C GLU A 66 5.08 2.45 -14.61
N PRO A 67 4.57 1.38 -15.25
CA PRO A 67 3.52 0.56 -14.67
C PRO A 67 3.91 0.01 -13.30
N LEU A 68 2.98 0.10 -12.36
CA LEU A 68 3.17 -0.37 -11.00
C LEU A 68 3.15 -1.90 -10.94
N ASP A 69 4.31 -2.52 -10.71
CA ASP A 69 4.40 -3.97 -10.53
C ASP A 69 4.39 -4.34 -9.05
N ILE A 70 3.19 -4.47 -8.49
CA ILE A 70 2.98 -4.81 -7.08
C ILE A 70 3.42 -6.25 -6.80
N LYS A 71 4.40 -6.41 -5.90
CA LYS A 71 4.81 -7.68 -5.31
C LYS A 71 3.98 -8.03 -4.08
N LYS A 72 3.82 -7.06 -3.18
CA LYS A 72 3.18 -7.26 -1.87
C LYS A 72 2.53 -5.95 -1.39
N LEU A 73 1.42 -6.08 -0.67
CA LEU A 73 0.80 -5.02 0.12
C LEU A 73 1.11 -5.26 1.60
N LEU A 74 1.40 -4.19 2.33
CA LEU A 74 1.69 -4.19 3.76
C LEU A 74 0.85 -3.12 4.45
N ASP A 75 0.51 -3.36 5.71
CA ASP A 75 0.09 -2.29 6.62
C ASP A 75 1.33 -1.52 7.08
N ASP A 76 1.36 -0.20 6.88
CA ASP A 76 2.52 0.64 7.23
C ASP A 76 2.81 0.61 8.75
N ASN A 77 1.80 0.37 9.58
CA ASN A 77 1.96 0.26 11.04
C ASN A 77 2.38 -1.15 11.51
N ARG A 78 2.30 -2.15 10.62
CA ARG A 78 2.55 -3.57 10.91
C ARG A 78 3.26 -4.25 9.73
N ASP A 79 4.33 -3.63 9.26
CA ASP A 79 5.00 -4.01 8.01
C ASP A 79 5.75 -5.36 8.07
N SER A 80 5.93 -5.92 9.28
CA SER A 80 6.50 -7.25 9.52
C SER A 80 5.49 -8.40 9.37
N VAL A 81 4.20 -8.11 9.23
CA VAL A 81 3.14 -9.13 9.17
C VAL A 81 2.82 -9.49 7.72
N ASP A 82 2.76 -10.79 7.43
CA ASP A 82 2.26 -11.28 6.15
C ASP A 82 0.74 -11.13 6.08
N LEU A 83 0.27 -10.58 4.96
CA LEU A 83 -1.15 -10.42 4.67
C LEU A 83 -1.53 -11.42 3.57
N ASP A 84 -2.60 -12.18 3.81
CA ASP A 84 -3.16 -13.08 2.82
C ASP A 84 -3.98 -12.30 1.78
N VAL A 85 -3.84 -12.65 0.50
CA VAL A 85 -4.49 -11.97 -0.62
C VAL A 85 -6.02 -12.04 -0.58
N ASP A 86 -6.55 -13.09 0.05
CA ASP A 86 -7.99 -13.35 0.15
C ASP A 86 -8.64 -12.64 1.36
N MET A 87 -7.84 -12.03 2.25
CA MET A 87 -8.36 -11.16 3.30
C MET A 87 -9.05 -9.92 2.72
N THR A 88 -10.03 -9.39 3.46
CA THR A 88 -10.66 -8.13 3.08
C THR A 88 -9.84 -6.94 3.57
N VAL A 89 -10.01 -5.79 2.92
CA VAL A 89 -9.41 -4.54 3.38
C VAL A 89 -9.87 -4.20 4.81
N ALA A 90 -11.14 -4.50 5.13
CA ALA A 90 -11.67 -4.28 6.47
C ALA A 90 -11.01 -5.16 7.54
N ASP A 91 -10.57 -6.37 7.20
CA ASP A 91 -9.89 -7.25 8.17
C ASP A 91 -8.53 -6.69 8.60
N VAL A 92 -7.91 -5.86 7.77
CA VAL A 92 -6.58 -5.29 8.03
C VAL A 92 -6.67 -3.88 8.62
N TRP A 93 -7.46 -2.98 8.00
CA TRP A 93 -7.43 -1.54 8.34
C TRP A 93 -8.69 -1.02 9.04
N VAL A 94 -9.73 -1.83 9.24
CA VAL A 94 -10.94 -1.38 9.94
C VAL A 94 -10.97 -1.91 11.37
N ASN A 95 -10.99 -0.99 12.34
CA ASN A 95 -11.34 -1.35 13.71
C ASN A 95 -12.87 -1.53 13.80
N LYS A 96 -13.33 -2.78 13.61
CA LYS A 96 -14.76 -3.12 13.61
C LYS A 96 -15.48 -2.74 14.90
N ALA A 97 -14.81 -2.80 16.06
CA ALA A 97 -15.39 -2.42 17.34
C ALA A 97 -15.65 -0.90 17.42
N ARG A 98 -14.68 -0.10 16.99
CA ARG A 98 -14.81 1.36 16.91
C ARG A 98 -15.87 1.78 15.90
N ALA A 99 -15.83 1.19 14.70
CA ALA A 99 -16.75 1.55 13.63
C ALA A 99 -18.22 1.26 13.98
N ARG A 100 -18.50 0.17 14.72
CA ARG A 100 -19.85 -0.13 15.22
C ARG A 100 -20.35 0.85 16.27
N LYS A 101 -19.45 1.44 17.05
CA LYS A 101 -19.80 2.27 18.22
C LYS A 101 -20.03 3.73 17.85
N ASN A 102 -19.24 4.26 16.92
CA ASN A 102 -19.18 5.70 16.66
C ASN A 102 -19.62 6.09 15.23
N GLU A 103 -19.81 5.14 14.32
CA GLU A 103 -20.05 5.40 12.89
C GLU A 103 -18.95 6.24 12.22
N ASP A 104 -17.77 6.32 12.83
CA ASP A 104 -16.66 7.13 12.35
C ASP A 104 -16.02 6.53 11.09
N ASP A 105 -15.75 7.39 10.12
CA ASP A 105 -14.84 7.08 9.02
C ASP A 105 -13.48 6.62 9.57
N GLN A 106 -12.91 5.59 8.94
CA GLN A 106 -11.61 5.05 9.32
C GLN A 106 -10.54 5.50 8.33
N ASP A 107 -9.30 5.50 8.79
CA ASP A 107 -8.11 5.76 7.98
C ASP A 107 -7.09 4.63 8.12
N GLY A 108 -6.32 4.41 7.05
CA GLY A 108 -5.27 3.39 7.01
C GLY A 108 -4.18 3.75 6.03
N VAL A 109 -3.02 3.13 6.18
CA VAL A 109 -1.86 3.36 5.29
C VAL A 109 -1.42 2.03 4.71
N VAL A 110 -1.42 1.95 3.37
CA VAL A 110 -0.96 0.78 2.64
C VAL A 110 0.43 1.07 2.09
N ARG A 111 1.40 0.24 2.47
CA ARG A 111 2.72 0.23 1.87
C ARG A 111 2.73 -0.75 0.70
N VAL A 112 3.10 -0.25 -0.48
CA VAL A 112 3.20 -1.04 -1.71
C VAL A 112 4.67 -1.37 -1.97
N VAL A 113 4.96 -2.66 -1.97
CA VAL A 113 6.28 -3.20 -2.33
C VAL A 113 6.24 -3.62 -3.78
N GLN A 114 7.11 -3.04 -4.61
CA GLN A 114 7.20 -3.39 -6.02
C GLN A 114 8.12 -4.60 -6.23
N ARG A 115 7.94 -5.33 -7.35
CA ARG A 115 8.95 -6.31 -7.77
C ARG A 115 10.23 -5.55 -8.15
N PRO A 116 11.42 -6.08 -7.78
CA PRO A 116 12.68 -5.53 -8.26
C PRO A 116 12.70 -5.51 -9.79
N ALA A 117 13.33 -4.50 -10.39
CA ALA A 117 13.57 -4.51 -11.82
C ALA A 117 14.40 -5.76 -12.20
N PRO A 118 14.09 -6.45 -13.31
CA PRO A 118 14.92 -7.54 -13.80
C PRO A 118 16.36 -7.07 -13.93
N TYR A 119 17.32 -7.82 -13.37
CA TYR A 119 18.74 -7.55 -13.58
C TYR A 119 19.06 -7.69 -15.07
N ALA A 120 19.46 -6.60 -15.71
CA ALA A 120 20.02 -6.65 -17.06
C ALA A 120 21.48 -7.13 -16.93
N PRO A 121 21.88 -8.25 -17.58
CA PRO A 121 23.22 -8.81 -17.49
C PRO A 121 24.29 -7.93 -18.14
#